data_AF-A0A926R4J0-F1
#
_entry.id   AF-A0A926R4J0-F1
#
_cell.length_a   1.000
_cell.length_b   1.000
_cell.length_c   1.000
_cell.angle_alpha   90.00
_cell.angle_beta   90.00
_cell.angle_gamma   90.00
#
_symmetry.space_group_name_H-M   'P 1'
#
loop_
_entity.id
_entity.type
_entity.pdbx_description
1 polymer ?
#
loop_
_entity_poly.entity_id
_entity_poly.type
_entity_poly.pdbx_seq_one_letter_code
_entity_poly.pdbx_strand_id
1 'polypeptide(L)'
;MFRFFKLKKWFVWSWLGSLIILSSLWVQVKIDVKINEWFGVFYDMIQKALASPNAITIEEYWSSLASFITLAGMYIALYVAISFFTAHYLFRWRTAMVEWYHSVYDKAGKIEGASQRVQEDTIKFTRIMEGLGTSFIESIMVLFQFVPILLGLSIGIPIFFFGDWQYGLITGALLWTLGGTIFLIGLGWVLRLVGVEYDLQKKEAAYRKILVIAEDDQNVRPKTIDELFSDVRSIHFLSYVRYLYFNVGRMAYLQANVLSAYVFLAPAIVAGVVTLGVMQQIIRAFGRVEGSMQYLLKSWPTIIELASVYKRLREFESQIIEKKLIDEKI
;
A
#
# COMPACT_ATOMS: atom_id res chain seq x y z
N MET A 1 11.80 -13.75 15.59
CA MET A 1 11.34 -12.58 14.81
C MET A 1 11.91 -11.26 15.34
N PHE A 2 11.55 -10.81 16.55
CA PHE A 2 11.97 -9.49 17.08
C PHE A 2 13.31 -9.44 17.82
N ARG A 3 14.14 -10.50 17.70
CA ARG A 3 15.46 -10.55 18.36
C ARG A 3 16.38 -9.42 17.89
N PHE A 4 16.18 -8.94 16.66
CA PHE A 4 16.90 -7.79 16.11
C PHE A 4 16.85 -6.53 16.98
N PHE A 5 15.71 -6.26 17.63
CA PHE A 5 15.53 -5.10 18.52
C PHE A 5 16.00 -5.33 19.96
N LYS A 6 16.37 -6.58 20.32
CA LYS A 6 16.71 -6.98 21.70
C LYS A 6 18.19 -7.38 21.86
N LEU A 7 18.83 -7.86 20.81
CA LEU A 7 20.22 -8.33 20.85
C LEU A 7 21.18 -7.13 20.86
N LYS A 8 22.12 -7.09 21.82
CA LYS A 8 23.13 -6.02 21.94
C LYS A 8 23.88 -5.74 20.63
N LYS A 9 24.25 -6.80 19.89
CA LYS A 9 24.90 -6.73 18.57
C LYS A 9 24.14 -5.86 17.56
N TRP A 10 22.81 -5.94 17.58
CA TRP A 10 21.94 -5.31 16.60
C TRP A 10 21.17 -4.09 17.14
N PHE A 11 21.18 -3.88 18.47
CA PHE A 11 20.35 -2.91 19.16
C PHE A 11 20.49 -1.49 18.59
N VAL A 12 21.73 -0.97 18.49
CA VAL A 12 21.99 0.36 17.94
C VAL A 12 21.49 0.46 16.49
N TRP A 13 21.82 -0.52 15.66
CA TRP A 13 21.41 -0.52 14.25
C TRP A 13 19.89 -0.60 14.08
N SER A 14 19.22 -1.40 14.91
CA SER A 14 17.77 -1.59 14.85
C SER A 14 17.01 -0.31 15.18
N TRP A 15 17.34 0.35 16.29
CA TRP A 15 16.63 1.54 16.76
C TRP A 15 17.05 2.80 16.01
N LEU A 16 18.35 3.03 15.82
CA LEU A 16 18.83 4.19 15.05
C LEU A 16 18.40 4.07 13.58
N GLY A 17 18.44 2.86 13.01
CA GLY A 17 17.97 2.63 11.65
C GLY A 17 16.46 2.87 11.50
N SER A 18 15.64 2.40 12.44
CA SER A 18 14.21 2.76 12.46
C SER A 18 14.01 4.26 12.55
N LEU A 19 14.75 4.96 13.41
CA LEU A 19 14.66 6.41 13.54
C LEU A 19 15.01 7.12 12.23
N ILE A 20 16.10 6.71 11.56
CA ILE A 20 16.51 7.27 10.26
C ILE A 20 15.42 7.06 9.20
N ILE A 21 14.90 5.84 9.08
CA ILE A 21 13.83 5.53 8.12
C ILE A 21 12.59 6.37 8.41
N LEU A 22 12.10 6.36 9.66
CA LEU A 22 10.86 7.09 10.01
C LEU A 22 11.01 8.61 9.91
N SER A 23 12.15 9.17 10.30
CA SER A 23 12.42 10.61 10.14
C SER A 23 12.55 11.02 8.68
N SER A 24 13.06 10.15 7.81
CA SER A 24 13.12 10.43 6.39
C SER A 24 11.73 10.53 5.74
N LEU A 25 10.74 9.77 6.22
CA LEU A 25 9.35 9.89 5.77
C LEU A 25 8.81 11.30 6.04
N TRP A 26 9.10 11.87 7.21
CA TRP A 26 8.71 13.24 7.52
C TRP A 26 9.31 14.25 6.53
N VAL A 27 10.59 14.11 6.20
CA VAL A 27 11.25 14.97 5.22
C VAL A 27 10.62 14.81 3.83
N GLN A 28 10.31 13.58 3.40
CA GLN A 28 9.62 13.32 2.13
C GLN A 28 8.24 13.99 2.08
N VAL A 29 7.43 13.87 3.14
CA VAL A 29 6.13 14.54 3.22
C VAL A 29 6.29 16.06 3.21
N LYS A 30 7.34 16.62 3.83
CA LYS A 30 7.62 18.07 3.75
C LYS A 30 8.00 18.53 2.34
N ILE A 31 8.77 17.72 1.61
CA ILE A 31 9.06 18.01 0.20
C ILE A 31 7.77 17.97 -0.63
N ASP A 32 6.88 17.02 -0.37
CA ASP A 32 5.59 16.91 -1.03
C ASP A 32 4.66 18.13 -0.76
N VAL A 33 4.65 18.65 0.47
CA VAL A 33 4.00 19.93 0.78
C VAL A 33 4.59 21.08 -0.05
N LYS A 34 5.93 21.15 -0.16
CA LYS A 34 6.61 22.18 -0.97
C LYS A 34 6.32 22.05 -2.46
N ILE A 35 6.21 20.82 -2.96
CA ILE A 35 5.78 20.56 -4.34
C ILE A 35 4.34 21.03 -4.53
N ASN A 36 3.45 20.79 -3.57
CA ASN A 36 2.08 21.29 -3.65
C ASN A 36 2.03 22.83 -3.71
N GLU A 37 2.77 23.50 -2.84
CA GLU A 37 2.94 24.96 -2.85
C GLU A 37 3.44 25.46 -4.21
N TRP A 38 4.53 24.85 -4.70
CA TRP A 38 5.17 25.19 -5.98
C TRP A 38 4.19 25.13 -7.15
N PHE A 39 3.41 24.04 -7.24
CA PHE A 39 2.45 23.92 -8.31
C PHE A 39 1.36 25.01 -8.24
N GLY A 40 0.97 25.48 -7.05
CA GLY A 40 0.06 26.62 -6.97
C GLY A 40 0.61 27.84 -7.68
N VAL A 41 1.83 28.24 -7.30
CA VAL A 41 2.53 29.38 -7.91
C VAL A 41 2.74 29.18 -9.42
N PHE A 42 3.16 27.99 -9.83
CA PHE A 42 3.38 27.65 -11.23
C PHE A 42 2.10 27.78 -12.06
N TYR A 43 0.99 27.24 -11.56
CA TYR A 43 -0.28 27.28 -12.29
C TYR A 43 -0.91 28.66 -12.32
N ASP A 44 -0.73 29.50 -11.30
CA ASP A 44 -1.10 30.92 -11.37
C ASP A 44 -0.27 31.66 -12.42
N MET A 45 1.03 31.36 -12.52
CA MET A 45 1.90 31.90 -13.57
C MET A 45 1.43 31.45 -14.98
N ILE A 46 1.07 30.17 -15.14
CA ILE A 46 0.49 29.66 -16.39
C ILE A 46 -0.83 30.36 -16.72
N GLN A 47 -1.71 30.55 -15.73
CA GLN A 47 -2.98 31.26 -15.93
C GLN A 47 -2.73 32.68 -16.46
N LYS A 48 -1.77 33.42 -15.90
CA LYS A 48 -1.39 34.76 -16.38
C LYS A 48 -0.85 34.72 -17.81
N ALA A 49 0.06 33.78 -18.10
CA ALA A 49 0.66 33.61 -19.41
C ALA A 49 -0.36 33.33 -20.52
N LEU A 50 -1.39 32.52 -20.21
CA LEU A 50 -2.45 32.18 -21.15
C LEU A 50 -3.51 33.28 -21.29
N ALA A 51 -3.68 34.12 -20.27
CA ALA A 51 -4.66 35.21 -20.30
C ALA A 51 -4.22 36.39 -21.17
N SER A 52 -2.90 36.64 -21.32
CA SER A 52 -2.40 37.77 -22.10
C SER A 52 -1.02 37.47 -22.70
N PRO A 53 -0.80 37.76 -24.01
CA PRO A 53 0.51 37.59 -24.63
C PRO A 53 1.59 38.39 -23.88
N ASN A 54 2.77 37.79 -23.70
CA ASN A 54 3.93 38.39 -23.01
C ASN A 54 3.66 38.84 -21.55
N ALA A 55 2.64 38.28 -20.89
CA ALA A 55 2.36 38.57 -19.48
C ALA A 55 3.39 38.00 -18.50
N ILE A 56 4.20 37.04 -18.95
CA ILE A 56 5.36 36.50 -18.23
C ILE A 56 6.55 36.47 -19.17
N THR A 57 7.76 36.49 -18.61
CA THR A 57 8.98 36.31 -19.38
C THR A 57 9.33 34.83 -19.54
N ILE A 58 10.10 34.51 -20.60
CA ILE A 58 10.63 33.16 -20.78
C ILE A 58 11.58 32.76 -19.64
N GLU A 59 12.30 33.74 -19.07
CA GLU A 59 13.19 33.56 -17.93
C GLU A 59 12.42 33.18 -16.66
N GLU A 60 11.31 33.85 -16.36
CA GLU A 60 10.41 33.50 -15.25
C GLU A 60 9.89 32.06 -15.37
N TYR A 61 9.48 31.66 -16.58
CA TYR A 61 9.01 30.31 -16.85
C TYR A 61 10.08 29.24 -16.57
N TRP A 62 11.29 29.42 -17.12
CA TRP A 62 12.40 28.49 -16.92
C TRP A 62 12.91 28.49 -15.47
N SER A 63 12.92 29.64 -14.81
CA SER A 63 13.26 29.76 -13.38
C SER A 63 12.29 28.97 -12.51
N SER A 64 10.98 29.06 -12.80
CA SER A 64 9.97 28.29 -12.10
C SER A 64 10.19 26.78 -12.29
N LEU A 65 10.43 26.31 -13.52
CA LEU A 65 10.75 24.90 -13.78
C LEU A 65 12.06 24.45 -13.10
N ALA A 66 13.10 25.27 -13.12
CA ALA A 66 14.36 24.97 -12.45
C ALA A 66 14.17 24.79 -10.93
N SER A 67 13.31 25.60 -10.30
CA SER A 67 12.97 25.44 -8.88
C SER A 67 12.20 24.16 -8.56
N PHE A 68 11.43 23.61 -9.52
CA PHE A 68 10.85 22.27 -9.36
C PHE A 68 11.92 21.17 -9.42
N ILE A 69 12.88 21.29 -10.34
CA ILE A 69 13.97 20.33 -10.49
C ILE A 69 14.80 20.23 -9.20
N THR A 70 15.00 21.32 -8.48
CA THR A 70 15.71 21.27 -7.18
C THR A 70 14.91 20.48 -6.13
N LEU A 71 13.60 20.69 -6.02
CA LEU A 71 12.72 19.90 -5.15
C LEU A 71 12.73 18.41 -5.53
N ALA A 72 12.59 18.11 -6.82
CA ALA A 72 12.63 16.75 -7.33
C ALA A 72 13.99 16.07 -7.08
N GLY A 73 15.09 16.80 -7.29
CA GLY A 73 16.44 16.32 -7.03
C GLY A 73 16.67 15.99 -5.55
N MET A 74 16.21 16.84 -4.64
CA MET A 74 16.25 16.55 -3.19
C MET A 74 15.44 15.31 -2.82
N TYR A 75 14.23 15.18 -3.38
CA TYR A 75 13.38 14.00 -3.16
C TYR A 75 14.08 12.73 -3.65
N ILE A 76 14.60 12.73 -4.88
CA ILE A 76 15.28 11.58 -5.49
C ILE A 76 16.51 11.19 -4.67
N ALA A 77 17.36 12.16 -4.31
CA ALA A 77 18.57 11.91 -3.53
C ALA A 77 18.24 11.26 -2.17
N LEU A 78 17.23 11.80 -1.46
CA LEU A 78 16.75 11.25 -0.21
C LEU A 78 16.17 9.84 -0.40
N TYR A 79 15.30 9.66 -1.39
CA TYR A 79 14.66 8.38 -1.69
C TYR A 79 15.70 7.28 -1.99
N VAL A 80 16.67 7.56 -2.86
CA VAL A 80 17.72 6.59 -3.22
C VAL A 80 18.57 6.22 -2.01
N ALA A 81 19.00 7.20 -1.22
CA ALA A 81 19.81 6.97 -0.02
C ALA A 81 19.06 6.11 1.02
N ILE A 82 17.79 6.44 1.28
CA ILE A 82 16.96 5.73 2.26
C ILE A 82 16.55 4.35 1.76
N SER A 83 16.24 4.19 0.47
CA SER A 83 15.93 2.89 -0.13
C SER A 83 17.11 1.93 0.00
N PHE A 84 18.32 2.39 -0.32
CA PHE A 84 19.54 1.62 -0.13
C PHE A 84 19.78 1.26 1.34
N PHE A 85 19.62 2.23 2.25
CA PHE A 85 19.75 2.00 3.69
C PHE A 85 18.73 0.97 4.21
N THR A 86 17.47 1.08 3.77
CA THR A 86 16.36 0.19 4.16
C THR A 86 16.60 -1.23 3.69
N ALA A 87 17.10 -1.44 2.46
CA ALA A 87 17.48 -2.77 1.97
C ALA A 87 18.52 -3.45 2.89
N HIS A 88 19.54 -2.70 3.32
CA HIS A 88 20.56 -3.19 4.24
C HIS A 88 20.03 -3.40 5.67
N TYR A 89 19.14 -2.53 6.12
CA TYR A 89 18.46 -2.65 7.39
C TYR A 89 17.63 -3.95 7.46
N LEU A 90 16.82 -4.22 6.44
CA LEU A 90 16.01 -5.43 6.33
C LEU A 90 16.86 -6.70 6.24
N PHE A 91 17.97 -6.65 5.50
CA PHE A 91 18.90 -7.75 5.44
C PHE A 91 19.49 -8.06 6.83
N ARG A 92 19.93 -7.06 7.59
CA ARG A 92 20.47 -7.25 8.95
C ARG A 92 19.42 -7.75 9.93
N TRP A 93 18.17 -7.29 9.81
CA TRP A 93 17.06 -7.85 10.59
C TRP A 93 16.90 -9.34 10.29
N ARG A 94 16.86 -9.71 9.00
CA ARG A 94 16.81 -11.12 8.60
C ARG A 94 18.01 -11.91 9.13
N THR A 95 19.22 -11.37 9.06
CA THR A 95 20.42 -12.01 9.60
C THR A 95 20.26 -12.31 11.09
N ALA A 96 19.76 -11.37 11.89
CA ALA A 96 19.52 -11.61 13.32
C ALA A 96 18.49 -12.72 13.60
N MET A 97 17.53 -12.93 12.69
CA MET A 97 16.59 -14.05 12.77
C MET A 97 17.27 -15.37 12.40
N VAL A 98 18.00 -15.40 11.28
CA VAL A 98 18.69 -16.59 10.77
C VAL A 98 19.81 -17.06 11.71
N GLU A 99 20.60 -16.16 12.28
CA GLU A 99 21.64 -16.49 13.27
C GLU A 99 21.06 -17.29 14.44
N TRP A 100 19.88 -16.91 14.93
CA TRP A 100 19.22 -17.67 15.98
C TRP A 100 18.73 -19.03 15.48
N TYR A 101 18.12 -19.11 14.30
CA TYR A 101 17.68 -20.38 13.72
C TYR A 101 18.84 -21.37 13.51
N HIS A 102 20.02 -20.88 13.09
CA HIS A 102 21.22 -21.71 12.98
C HIS A 102 21.70 -22.21 14.35
N SER A 103 21.61 -21.40 15.40
CA SER A 103 21.99 -21.83 16.76
C SER A 103 21.12 -22.96 17.34
N VAL A 104 19.95 -23.21 16.75
CA VAL A 104 18.99 -24.25 17.17
C VAL A 104 18.71 -25.24 16.04
N TYR A 105 19.63 -25.35 15.06
CA TYR A 105 19.43 -26.11 13.82
C TYR A 105 19.07 -27.58 14.09
N ASP A 106 19.76 -28.26 15.00
CA ASP A 106 19.52 -29.68 15.31
C ASP A 106 18.09 -29.98 15.78
N LYS A 107 17.41 -28.96 16.32
CA LYS A 107 16.02 -29.02 16.78
C LYS A 107 15.06 -28.55 15.70
N ALA A 108 15.40 -27.43 15.06
CA ALA A 108 14.61 -26.80 14.01
C ALA A 108 14.49 -27.68 12.76
N GLY A 109 15.55 -28.36 12.33
CA GLY A 109 15.57 -29.23 11.17
C GLY A 109 14.66 -30.46 11.29
N LYS A 110 14.25 -30.83 12.50
CA LYS A 110 13.28 -31.91 12.76
C LYS A 110 11.82 -31.46 12.67
N ILE A 111 11.57 -30.20 12.29
CA ILE A 111 10.22 -29.65 12.11
C ILE A 111 9.97 -29.57 10.61
N GLU A 112 8.82 -30.09 10.18
CA GLU A 112 8.42 -30.06 8.78
C GLU A 112 8.37 -28.61 8.24
N GLY A 113 8.95 -28.40 7.06
CA GLY A 113 8.98 -27.08 6.42
C GLY A 113 9.96 -26.08 7.06
N ALA A 114 10.86 -26.50 7.95
CA ALA A 114 11.82 -25.61 8.60
C ALA A 114 12.66 -24.76 7.62
N SER A 115 13.12 -25.36 6.52
CA SER A 115 13.86 -24.65 5.47
C SER A 115 13.03 -23.53 4.84
N GLN A 116 11.77 -23.79 4.53
CA GLN A 116 10.82 -22.80 4.01
C GLN A 116 10.59 -21.67 5.02
N ARG A 117 10.39 -22.00 6.30
CA ARG A 117 10.20 -20.99 7.37
C ARG A 117 11.41 -20.07 7.47
N VAL A 118 12.61 -20.63 7.50
CA VAL A 118 13.86 -19.88 7.66
C VAL A 118 14.18 -19.06 6.41
N GLN A 119 13.93 -19.58 5.21
CA GLN A 119 14.26 -18.88 3.97
C GLN A 119 13.18 -17.89 3.53
N GLU A 120 11.95 -18.35 3.30
CA GLU A 120 10.88 -17.57 2.68
C GLU A 120 10.15 -16.69 3.69
N ASP A 121 9.69 -17.29 4.79
CA ASP A 121 8.83 -16.58 5.74
C ASP A 121 9.60 -15.47 6.47
N THR A 122 10.90 -15.65 6.75
CA THR A 122 11.72 -14.57 7.35
C THR A 122 11.87 -13.36 6.42
N ILE A 123 12.02 -13.56 5.11
CA ILE A 123 12.10 -12.48 4.13
C ILE A 123 10.75 -11.77 4.03
N LYS A 124 9.66 -12.54 3.87
CA LYS A 124 8.31 -12.01 3.76
C LYS A 124 7.96 -11.19 5.01
N PHE A 125 8.26 -11.72 6.19
CA PHE A 125 8.00 -11.03 7.45
C PHE A 125 8.67 -9.66 7.51
N THR A 126 9.98 -9.58 7.28
CA THR A 126 10.70 -8.30 7.44
C THR A 126 10.28 -7.27 6.39
N ARG A 127 10.10 -7.69 5.13
CA ARG A 127 9.65 -6.81 4.04
C ARG A 127 8.23 -6.28 4.26
N ILE A 128 7.29 -7.17 4.59
CA ILE A 128 5.90 -6.77 4.79
C ILE A 128 5.78 -5.88 6.03
N MET A 129 6.47 -6.23 7.13
CA MET A 129 6.43 -5.44 8.36
C MET A 129 6.97 -4.02 8.16
N GLU A 130 8.09 -3.87 7.43
CA GLU A 130 8.63 -2.56 7.10
C GLU A 130 7.71 -1.79 6.17
N GLY A 131 7.31 -2.35 5.03
CA GLY A 131 6.44 -1.65 4.07
C GLY A 131 5.10 -1.23 4.67
N LEU A 132 4.43 -2.10 5.43
CA LEU A 132 3.21 -1.73 6.15
C LEU A 132 3.48 -0.63 7.17
N GLY A 133 4.55 -0.77 7.97
CA GLY A 133 4.91 0.19 9.00
C GLY A 133 5.23 1.57 8.45
N THR A 134 6.07 1.65 7.41
CA THR A 134 6.47 2.92 6.79
C THR A 134 5.29 3.58 6.09
N SER A 135 4.51 2.85 5.29
CA SER A 135 3.32 3.42 4.64
C SER A 135 2.22 3.85 5.63
N PHE A 136 2.07 3.17 6.78
CA PHE A 136 1.14 3.59 7.83
C PHE A 136 1.55 4.93 8.44
N ILE A 137 2.82 5.04 8.84
CA ILE A 137 3.36 6.26 9.44
C ILE A 137 3.35 7.41 8.43
N GLU A 138 3.73 7.15 7.18
CA GLU A 138 3.62 8.13 6.09
C GLU A 138 2.18 8.62 5.94
N SER A 139 1.19 7.73 5.93
CA SER A 139 -0.23 8.11 5.81
C SER A 139 -0.68 9.04 6.93
N ILE A 140 -0.24 8.78 8.18
CA ILE A 140 -0.53 9.68 9.32
C ILE A 140 0.16 11.04 9.11
N MET A 141 1.43 11.06 8.71
CA MET A 141 2.18 12.29 8.49
C MET A 141 1.58 13.13 7.37
N VAL A 142 1.14 12.50 6.28
CA VAL A 142 0.43 13.14 5.17
C VAL A 142 -0.86 13.78 5.67
N LEU A 143 -1.68 13.05 6.44
CA LEU A 143 -2.89 13.63 7.04
C LEU A 143 -2.56 14.84 7.91
N PHE A 144 -1.55 14.74 8.77
CA PHE A 144 -1.14 15.86 9.63
C PHE A 144 -0.68 17.10 8.85
N GLN A 145 -0.04 16.93 7.69
CA GLN A 145 0.41 18.05 6.86
C GLN A 145 -0.70 18.58 5.94
N PHE A 146 -1.45 17.71 5.28
CA PHE A 146 -2.36 18.10 4.20
C PHE A 146 -3.77 18.42 4.68
N VAL A 147 -4.23 17.90 5.83
CA VAL A 147 -5.52 18.30 6.41
C VAL A 147 -5.56 19.80 6.73
N PRO A 148 -4.57 20.39 7.45
CA PRO A 148 -4.54 21.83 7.69
C PRO A 148 -4.42 22.66 6.40
N ILE A 149 -3.63 22.20 5.43
CA ILE A 149 -3.49 22.88 4.14
C ILE A 149 -4.84 22.90 3.41
N LEU A 150 -5.53 21.75 3.36
CA LEU A 150 -6.83 21.64 2.70
C LEU A 150 -7.88 22.53 3.39
N LEU A 151 -7.87 22.61 4.73
CA LEU A 151 -8.71 23.54 5.48
C LEU A 151 -8.41 24.98 5.10
N GLY A 152 -7.14 25.39 5.19
CA GLY A 152 -6.74 26.76 4.88
C GLY A 152 -7.10 27.20 3.47
N LEU A 153 -6.90 26.32 2.49
CA LEU A 153 -7.27 26.57 1.10
C LEU A 153 -8.79 26.59 0.87
N SER A 154 -9.59 25.95 1.73
CA SER A 154 -11.05 25.88 1.58
C SER A 154 -11.80 27.11 2.14
N ILE A 155 -11.12 27.97 2.90
CA ILE A 155 -11.75 29.12 3.56
C ILE A 155 -12.30 30.08 2.49
N GLY A 156 -13.60 30.36 2.55
CA GLY A 156 -14.27 31.29 1.64
C GLY A 156 -14.51 30.74 0.23
N ILE A 157 -14.37 29.42 0.03
CA ILE A 157 -14.65 28.76 -1.25
C ILE A 157 -15.98 27.99 -1.13
N PRO A 158 -16.95 28.21 -2.03
CA PRO A 158 -18.20 27.45 -2.02
C PRO A 158 -17.96 26.02 -2.51
N ILE A 159 -18.22 25.04 -1.65
CA ILE A 159 -18.05 23.62 -1.92
C ILE A 159 -19.40 22.98 -2.26
N PHE A 160 -19.43 22.17 -3.32
CA PHE A 160 -20.63 21.43 -3.73
C PHE A 160 -21.14 20.55 -2.57
N PHE A 161 -22.47 20.53 -2.38
CA PHE A 161 -23.19 19.95 -1.23
C PHE A 161 -22.98 20.62 0.14
N PHE A 162 -21.94 21.43 0.35
CA PHE A 162 -21.56 21.94 1.67
C PHE A 162 -21.57 23.47 1.80
N GLY A 163 -21.72 24.21 0.70
CA GLY A 163 -21.64 25.68 0.71
C GLY A 163 -20.29 26.18 1.19
N ASP A 164 -20.27 27.29 1.93
CA ASP A 164 -19.04 27.93 2.43
C ASP A 164 -18.50 27.29 3.72
N TRP A 165 -18.93 26.07 4.04
CA TRP A 165 -18.48 25.38 5.23
C TRP A 165 -17.01 24.98 5.12
N GLN A 166 -16.16 25.51 6.01
CA GLN A 166 -14.70 25.30 6.01
C GLN A 166 -14.25 23.83 6.08
N TYR A 167 -15.11 22.90 6.51
CA TYR A 167 -14.81 21.47 6.54
C TYR A 167 -15.35 20.71 5.31
N GLY A 168 -15.95 21.41 4.34
CA GLY A 168 -16.63 20.82 3.19
C GLY A 168 -15.73 19.89 2.37
N LEU A 169 -14.51 20.33 2.04
CA LEU A 169 -13.57 19.50 1.26
C LEU A 169 -13.08 18.26 2.01
N ILE A 170 -12.80 18.38 3.32
CA ILE A 170 -12.39 17.22 4.14
C ILE A 170 -13.55 16.24 4.27
N THR A 171 -14.74 16.74 4.52
CA THR A 171 -15.94 15.90 4.63
C THR A 171 -16.24 15.23 3.31
N GLY A 172 -16.07 15.95 2.19
CA GLY A 172 -16.15 15.39 0.85
C GLY A 172 -15.12 14.27 0.62
N ALA A 173 -13.86 14.47 1.02
CA ALA A 173 -12.83 13.42 0.94
C ALA A 173 -13.18 12.19 1.79
N LEU A 174 -13.66 12.38 3.02
CA LEU A 174 -14.11 11.30 3.90
C LEU A 174 -15.30 10.53 3.30
N LEU A 175 -16.32 11.24 2.84
CA LEU A 175 -17.49 10.61 2.24
C LEU A 175 -17.14 9.86 0.95
N TRP A 176 -16.27 10.44 0.12
CA TRP A 176 -15.83 9.80 -1.11
C TRP A 176 -15.02 8.53 -0.83
N THR A 177 -14.07 8.59 0.11
CA THR A 177 -13.26 7.42 0.50
C THR A 177 -14.10 6.31 1.11
N LEU A 178 -14.97 6.62 2.07
CA LEU A 178 -15.85 5.65 2.71
C LEU A 178 -16.89 5.10 1.74
N GLY A 179 -17.50 5.97 0.93
CA GLY A 179 -18.47 5.59 -0.09
C GLY A 179 -17.88 4.65 -1.14
N GLY A 180 -16.69 4.97 -1.64
CA GLY A 180 -15.95 4.12 -2.56
C GLY A 180 -15.61 2.75 -1.99
N THR A 181 -15.26 2.71 -0.71
CA THR A 181 -14.98 1.47 0.01
C THR A 181 -16.23 0.60 0.12
N ILE A 182 -17.33 1.17 0.59
CA ILE A 182 -18.61 0.48 0.74
C ILE A 182 -19.08 -0.01 -0.63
N PHE A 183 -18.92 0.80 -1.68
CA PHE A 183 -19.22 0.42 -3.04
C PHE A 183 -18.42 -0.80 -3.51
N LEU A 184 -17.09 -0.82 -3.32
CA LEU A 184 -16.26 -1.96 -3.73
C LEU A 184 -16.56 -3.23 -2.93
N ILE A 185 -16.81 -3.10 -1.62
CA ILE A 185 -17.21 -4.23 -0.77
C ILE A 185 -18.57 -4.79 -1.24
N GLY A 186 -19.54 -3.90 -1.47
CA GLY A 186 -20.86 -4.27 -1.98
C GLY A 186 -20.77 -4.96 -3.34
N LEU A 187 -19.95 -4.44 -4.26
CA LEU A 187 -19.73 -5.04 -5.57
C LEU A 187 -19.10 -6.44 -5.46
N GLY A 188 -18.08 -6.61 -4.60
CA GLY A 188 -17.46 -7.91 -4.36
C GLY A 188 -18.41 -8.94 -3.74
N TRP A 189 -19.33 -8.48 -2.88
CA TRP A 189 -20.38 -9.31 -2.30
C TRP A 189 -21.44 -9.71 -3.33
N VAL A 190 -21.96 -8.78 -4.14
CA VAL A 190 -22.95 -9.04 -5.20
C VAL A 190 -22.41 -10.04 -6.22
N LEU A 191 -21.15 -9.89 -6.63
CA LEU A 191 -20.47 -10.81 -7.55
C LEU A 191 -20.05 -12.12 -6.89
N ARG A 192 -20.27 -12.27 -5.58
CA ARG A 192 -19.90 -13.44 -4.77
C ARG A 192 -18.45 -13.86 -5.01
N LEU A 193 -17.51 -12.91 -4.99
CA LEU A 193 -16.10 -13.16 -5.27
C LEU A 193 -15.48 -14.15 -4.28
N VAL A 194 -15.77 -13.98 -2.98
CA VAL A 194 -15.31 -14.90 -1.93
C VAL A 194 -15.81 -16.32 -2.18
N GLY A 195 -17.05 -16.47 -2.62
CA GLY A 195 -17.63 -17.78 -2.92
C GLY A 195 -16.93 -18.48 -4.08
N VAL A 196 -16.61 -17.75 -5.16
CA VAL A 196 -15.88 -18.34 -6.29
C VAL A 196 -14.46 -18.72 -5.92
N GLU A 197 -13.78 -17.87 -5.16
CA GLU A 197 -12.41 -18.16 -4.73
C GLU A 197 -12.38 -19.45 -3.89
N TYR A 198 -13.36 -19.63 -3.00
CA TYR A 198 -13.52 -20.86 -2.24
C TYR A 198 -13.79 -22.08 -3.13
N ASP A 199 -14.73 -21.97 -4.07
CA ASP A 199 -15.06 -23.05 -5.00
C ASP A 199 -13.87 -23.42 -5.91
N LEU A 200 -13.08 -22.42 -6.32
CA LEU A 200 -11.86 -22.59 -7.10
C LEU A 200 -10.83 -23.39 -6.31
N GLN A 201 -10.53 -22.99 -5.07
CA GLN A 201 -9.60 -23.73 -4.19
C GLN A 201 -10.07 -25.17 -3.96
N LYS A 202 -11.38 -25.39 -3.77
CA LYS A 202 -11.96 -26.72 -3.58
C LYS A 202 -11.77 -27.60 -4.82
N LYS A 203 -12.03 -27.07 -6.02
CA LYS A 203 -11.87 -27.81 -7.29
C LYS A 203 -10.39 -28.08 -7.61
N GLU A 204 -9.50 -27.13 -7.36
CA GLU A 204 -8.05 -27.34 -7.53
C GLU A 204 -7.49 -28.37 -6.55
N ALA A 205 -7.92 -28.35 -5.29
CA ALA A 205 -7.51 -29.34 -4.30
C ALA A 205 -8.00 -30.74 -4.68
N ALA A 206 -9.24 -30.87 -5.20
CA ALA A 206 -9.76 -32.14 -5.70
C ALA A 206 -8.95 -32.66 -6.89
N TYR A 207 -8.61 -31.80 -7.85
CA TYR A 207 -7.75 -32.14 -8.98
C TYR A 207 -6.36 -32.60 -8.52
N ARG A 208 -5.71 -31.86 -7.60
CA ARG A 208 -4.42 -32.23 -7.02
C ARG A 208 -4.46 -33.59 -6.34
N LYS A 209 -5.53 -33.88 -5.59
CA LYS A 209 -5.70 -35.19 -4.94
C LYS A 209 -5.73 -36.35 -5.93
N ILE A 210 -6.38 -36.17 -7.08
CA ILE A 210 -6.44 -37.23 -8.09
C ILE A 210 -5.07 -37.44 -8.76
N LEU A 211 -4.33 -36.36 -9.02
CA LEU A 211 -2.96 -36.47 -9.57
C LEU A 211 -2.04 -37.27 -8.65
N VAL A 212 -2.08 -37.02 -7.34
CA VAL A 212 -1.29 -37.79 -6.35
C VAL A 212 -1.67 -39.27 -6.36
N ILE A 213 -2.97 -39.59 -6.42
CA ILE A 213 -3.43 -41.00 -6.52
C ILE A 213 -2.94 -41.66 -7.81
N ALA A 214 -2.93 -40.93 -8.92
CA ALA A 214 -2.44 -41.42 -10.21
C ALA A 214 -0.90 -41.59 -10.25
N GLU A 215 -0.15 -40.84 -9.43
CA GLU A 215 1.29 -41.06 -9.22
C GLU A 215 1.55 -42.34 -8.42
N ASP A 216 0.72 -42.63 -7.41
CA ASP A 216 0.90 -43.76 -6.50
C ASP A 216 0.36 -45.11 -7.05
N ASP A 217 -0.66 -45.10 -7.93
CA ASP A 217 -1.29 -46.32 -8.47
C ASP A 217 -1.37 -46.31 -10.01
N GLN A 218 -0.52 -47.13 -10.65
CA GLN A 218 -0.46 -47.28 -12.11
C GLN A 218 -1.71 -47.92 -12.74
N ASN A 219 -2.62 -48.51 -11.94
CA ASN A 219 -3.84 -49.15 -12.43
C ASN A 219 -5.08 -48.23 -12.41
N VAL A 220 -4.98 -47.05 -11.79
CA VAL A 220 -6.06 -46.04 -11.85
C VAL A 220 -5.99 -45.39 -13.22
N ARG A 221 -6.80 -45.89 -14.16
CA ARG A 221 -7.01 -45.21 -15.44
C ARG A 221 -7.58 -43.83 -15.14
N PRO A 222 -6.85 -42.73 -15.38
CA PRO A 222 -7.44 -41.42 -15.22
C PRO A 222 -8.64 -41.40 -16.17
N LYS A 223 -9.82 -40.97 -15.69
CA LYS A 223 -10.79 -40.37 -16.63
C LYS A 223 -10.00 -39.42 -17.53
N THR A 224 -10.28 -39.37 -18.83
CA THR A 224 -9.48 -38.59 -19.80
C THR A 224 -9.08 -37.26 -19.16
N ILE A 225 -7.79 -36.87 -19.24
CA ILE A 225 -7.26 -35.68 -18.54
C ILE A 225 -8.16 -34.45 -18.74
N ASP A 226 -8.84 -34.37 -19.90
CA ASP A 226 -9.87 -33.39 -20.21
C ASP A 226 -11.10 -33.41 -19.28
N GLU A 227 -11.63 -34.57 -18.87
CA GLU A 227 -12.70 -34.67 -17.87
C GLU A 227 -12.21 -34.27 -16.46
N LEU A 228 -10.96 -34.61 -16.11
CA LEU A 228 -10.37 -34.28 -14.82
C LEU A 228 -10.18 -32.77 -14.62
N PHE A 229 -9.81 -32.08 -15.69
CA PHE A 229 -9.50 -30.66 -15.66
C PHE A 229 -10.69 -29.76 -16.05
N SER A 230 -11.74 -30.32 -16.67
CA SER A 230 -12.93 -29.56 -17.09
C SER A 230 -13.58 -28.79 -15.92
N ASP A 231 -13.68 -29.43 -14.76
CA ASP A 231 -14.22 -28.82 -13.55
C ASP A 231 -13.39 -27.60 -13.10
N VAL A 232 -12.06 -27.73 -13.09
CA VAL A 232 -11.13 -26.65 -12.77
C VAL A 232 -11.25 -25.53 -13.81
N ARG A 233 -11.29 -25.89 -15.09
CA ARG A 233 -11.44 -24.93 -16.19
C ARG A 233 -12.73 -24.13 -16.08
N SER A 234 -13.86 -24.78 -15.78
CA SER A 234 -15.17 -24.13 -15.68
C SER A 234 -15.23 -23.10 -14.54
N ILE A 235 -14.68 -23.43 -13.37
CA ILE A 235 -14.66 -22.50 -12.23
C ILE A 235 -13.72 -21.32 -12.48
N HIS A 236 -12.59 -21.55 -13.16
CA HIS A 236 -11.68 -20.49 -13.61
C HIS A 236 -12.38 -19.52 -14.58
N PHE A 237 -13.12 -20.01 -15.58
CA PHE A 237 -13.89 -19.13 -16.47
C PHE A 237 -14.94 -18.31 -15.72
N LEU A 238 -15.68 -18.93 -14.78
CA LEU A 238 -16.63 -18.19 -13.95
C LEU A 238 -15.94 -17.13 -13.09
N SER A 239 -14.77 -17.45 -12.53
CA SER A 239 -13.91 -16.51 -11.81
C SER A 239 -13.51 -15.34 -12.69
N TYR A 240 -12.99 -15.60 -13.89
CA TYR A 240 -12.58 -14.57 -14.84
C TYR A 240 -13.72 -13.61 -15.18
N VAL A 241 -14.92 -14.12 -15.44
CA VAL A 241 -16.09 -13.27 -15.74
C VAL A 241 -16.49 -12.41 -14.53
N ARG A 242 -16.49 -12.97 -13.32
CA ARG A 242 -16.82 -12.18 -12.12
C ARG A 242 -15.76 -11.13 -11.80
N TYR A 243 -14.48 -11.46 -11.94
CA TYR A 243 -13.39 -10.50 -11.81
C TYR A 243 -13.39 -9.47 -12.93
N LEU A 244 -13.83 -9.80 -14.15
CA LEU A 244 -14.05 -8.83 -15.21
C LEU A 244 -15.04 -7.75 -14.77
N TYR A 245 -16.25 -8.14 -14.33
CA TYR A 245 -17.26 -7.18 -13.85
C TYR A 245 -16.80 -6.40 -12.62
N PHE A 246 -16.13 -7.05 -11.67
CA PHE A 246 -15.55 -6.37 -10.51
C PHE A 246 -14.53 -5.32 -10.94
N ASN A 247 -13.64 -5.67 -11.88
CA ASN A 247 -12.61 -4.77 -12.38
C ASN A 247 -13.20 -3.59 -13.15
N VAL A 248 -14.29 -3.78 -13.91
CA VAL A 248 -15.00 -2.66 -14.53
C VAL A 248 -15.47 -1.67 -13.46
N GLY A 249 -16.16 -2.14 -12.42
CA GLY A 249 -16.63 -1.27 -11.33
C GLY A 249 -15.49 -0.63 -10.55
N ARG A 250 -14.42 -1.39 -10.26
CA ARG A 250 -13.22 -0.89 -9.61
C ARG A 250 -12.53 0.20 -10.44
N MET A 251 -12.35 -0.01 -11.74
CA MET A 251 -11.72 0.98 -12.62
C MET A 251 -12.61 2.21 -12.77
N ALA A 252 -13.93 2.04 -12.92
CA ALA A 252 -14.88 3.16 -12.97
C ALA A 252 -14.79 4.03 -11.71
N TYR A 253 -14.75 3.41 -10.52
CA TYR A 253 -14.53 4.13 -9.26
C TYR A 253 -13.20 4.89 -9.24
N LEU A 254 -12.09 4.25 -9.65
CA LEU A 254 -10.78 4.91 -9.68
C LEU A 254 -10.73 6.10 -10.65
N GLN A 255 -11.39 6.00 -11.81
CA GLN A 255 -11.50 7.11 -12.75
C GLN A 255 -12.40 8.24 -12.21
N ALA A 256 -13.52 7.90 -11.58
CA ALA A 256 -14.37 8.88 -10.91
C ALA A 256 -13.63 9.59 -9.77
N ASN A 257 -12.74 8.88 -9.04
CA ASN A 257 -11.93 9.45 -7.97
C ASN A 257 -11.05 10.60 -8.46
N VAL A 258 -10.48 10.50 -9.66
CA VAL A 258 -9.67 11.57 -10.28
C VAL A 258 -10.48 12.86 -10.44
N LEU A 259 -11.79 12.76 -10.66
CA LEU A 259 -12.70 13.89 -10.87
C LEU A 259 -13.39 14.37 -9.59
N SER A 260 -13.32 13.61 -8.50
CA SER A 260 -14.05 13.88 -7.25
C SER A 260 -13.80 15.30 -6.71
N ALA A 261 -12.53 15.71 -6.63
CA ALA A 261 -12.15 17.05 -6.18
C ALA A 261 -12.73 18.15 -7.08
N TYR A 262 -12.77 17.94 -8.40
CA TYR A 262 -13.37 18.89 -9.34
C TYR A 262 -14.88 19.01 -9.14
N VAL A 263 -15.56 17.91 -8.86
CA VAL A 263 -17.00 17.92 -8.55
C VAL A 263 -17.27 18.73 -7.29
N PHE A 264 -16.48 18.52 -6.22
CA PHE A 264 -16.62 19.31 -5.00
C PHE A 264 -16.32 20.80 -5.20
N LEU A 265 -15.37 21.14 -6.07
CA LEU A 265 -15.01 22.52 -6.38
C LEU A 265 -15.89 23.18 -7.46
N ALA A 266 -16.81 22.45 -8.08
CA ALA A 266 -17.55 22.93 -9.25
C ALA A 266 -18.22 24.30 -9.04
N PRO A 267 -18.92 24.60 -7.91
CA PRO A 267 -19.51 25.92 -7.68
C PRO A 267 -18.48 27.04 -7.69
N ALA A 268 -17.33 26.83 -7.06
CA ALA A 268 -16.26 27.81 -6.97
C ALA A 268 -15.57 28.06 -8.32
N ILE A 269 -15.37 26.99 -9.09
CA ILE A 269 -14.81 27.08 -10.45
C ILE A 269 -15.76 27.88 -11.35
N VAL A 270 -17.05 27.56 -11.35
CA VAL A 270 -18.06 28.23 -12.17
C VAL A 270 -18.24 29.70 -11.75
N ALA A 271 -18.16 30.00 -10.45
CA ALA A 271 -18.21 31.36 -9.94
C ALA A 271 -16.95 32.18 -10.23
N GLY A 272 -15.85 31.55 -10.67
CA GLY A 272 -14.59 32.23 -10.96
C GLY A 272 -13.87 32.79 -9.73
N VAL A 273 -14.18 32.29 -8.53
CA VAL A 273 -13.63 32.81 -7.26
C VAL A 273 -12.33 32.14 -6.83
N VAL A 274 -11.81 31.21 -7.63
CA VAL A 274 -10.59 30.42 -7.34
C VAL A 274 -9.62 30.53 -8.51
N THR A 275 -8.34 30.78 -8.21
CA THR A 275 -7.29 30.78 -9.23
C THR A 275 -6.92 29.37 -9.66
N LEU A 276 -6.31 29.23 -10.83
CA LEU A 276 -5.83 27.93 -11.32
C LEU A 276 -4.82 27.31 -10.35
N GLY A 277 -3.95 28.12 -9.73
CA GLY A 277 -3.01 27.69 -8.72
C GLY A 277 -3.66 27.12 -7.47
N VAL A 278 -4.61 27.85 -6.88
CA VAL A 278 -5.35 27.39 -5.68
C VAL A 278 -6.15 26.14 -5.99
N MET A 279 -6.84 26.08 -7.15
CA MET A 279 -7.57 24.88 -7.58
C MET A 279 -6.64 23.67 -7.62
N GLN A 280 -5.46 23.82 -8.24
CA GLN A 280 -4.47 22.75 -8.36
C GLN A 280 -3.92 22.31 -6.99
N GLN A 281 -3.71 23.25 -6.06
CA GLN A 281 -3.30 22.94 -4.69
C GLN A 281 -4.36 22.15 -3.94
N ILE A 282 -5.62 22.53 -4.08
CA ILE A 282 -6.74 21.82 -3.47
C ILE A 282 -6.85 20.40 -4.01
N ILE A 283 -6.84 20.22 -5.34
CA ILE A 283 -7.00 18.89 -5.96
C ILE A 283 -5.91 17.93 -5.48
N ARG A 284 -4.65 18.38 -5.47
CA ARG A 284 -3.54 17.56 -4.94
C ARG A 284 -3.68 17.28 -3.45
N ALA A 285 -3.98 18.30 -2.65
CA ALA A 285 -4.14 18.13 -1.20
C ALA A 285 -5.30 17.17 -0.88
N PHE A 286 -6.43 17.31 -1.58
CA PHE A 286 -7.59 16.43 -1.49
C PHE A 286 -7.18 14.98 -1.81
N GLY A 287 -6.49 14.74 -2.92
CA GLY A 287 -6.02 13.41 -3.30
C GLY A 287 -5.04 12.79 -2.29
N ARG A 288 -4.18 13.60 -1.67
CA ARG A 288 -3.27 13.13 -0.60
C ARG A 288 -4.04 12.73 0.66
N VAL A 289 -5.02 13.53 1.08
CA VAL A 289 -5.89 13.22 2.23
C VAL A 289 -6.73 11.97 1.98
N GLU A 290 -7.41 11.91 0.82
CA GLU A 290 -8.23 10.79 0.34
C GLU A 290 -7.40 9.49 0.30
N GLY A 291 -6.24 9.54 -0.33
CA GLY A 291 -5.33 8.39 -0.45
C GLY A 291 -4.87 7.84 0.89
N SER A 292 -4.50 8.72 1.84
CA SER A 292 -4.06 8.33 3.18
C SER A 292 -5.18 7.79 4.05
N MET A 293 -6.41 8.31 3.94
CA MET A 293 -7.58 7.77 4.64
C MET A 293 -7.92 6.34 4.18
N GLN A 294 -7.64 6.00 2.92
CA GLN A 294 -7.83 4.65 2.38
C GLN A 294 -6.71 3.65 2.72
N TYR A 295 -5.67 4.06 3.45
CA TYR A 295 -4.51 3.20 3.74
C TYR A 295 -4.91 1.81 4.23
N LEU A 296 -5.74 1.73 5.28
CA LEU A 296 -6.11 0.45 5.91
C LEU A 296 -6.78 -0.52 4.93
N LEU A 297 -7.57 0.02 4.01
CA LEU A 297 -8.31 -0.76 3.03
C LEU A 297 -7.41 -1.24 1.90
N LYS A 298 -6.53 -0.37 1.41
CA LYS A 298 -5.52 -0.70 0.38
C LYS A 298 -4.52 -1.73 0.90
N SER A 299 -4.13 -1.61 2.17
CA SER A 299 -3.16 -2.49 2.83
C SER A 299 -3.77 -3.80 3.37
N TRP A 300 -5.09 -3.98 3.32
CA TRP A 300 -5.77 -5.13 3.92
C TRP A 300 -5.22 -6.50 3.45
N PRO A 301 -5.03 -6.78 2.15
CA PRO A 301 -4.45 -8.06 1.71
C PRO A 301 -3.06 -8.31 2.29
N THR A 302 -2.23 -7.27 2.33
CA THR A 302 -0.86 -7.33 2.86
C THR A 302 -0.85 -7.53 4.38
N ILE A 303 -1.81 -6.95 5.11
CA ILE A 303 -2.00 -7.18 6.55
C ILE A 303 -2.35 -8.65 6.82
N ILE A 304 -3.24 -9.24 6.01
CA ILE A 304 -3.58 -10.67 6.12
C ILE A 304 -2.36 -11.55 5.81
N GLU A 305 -1.56 -11.19 4.80
CA GLU A 305 -0.32 -11.90 4.50
C GLU A 305 0.67 -11.83 5.68
N LEU A 306 0.85 -10.64 6.28
CA LEU A 306 1.69 -10.47 7.47
C LEU A 306 1.20 -11.36 8.62
N ALA A 307 -0.10 -11.36 8.91
CA ALA A 307 -0.69 -12.15 9.98
C ALA A 307 -0.46 -13.66 9.75
N SER A 308 -0.59 -14.11 8.51
CA SER A 308 -0.33 -15.49 8.11
C SER A 308 1.14 -15.88 8.29
N VAL A 309 2.08 -15.06 7.81
CA VAL A 309 3.53 -15.28 7.99
C VAL A 309 3.91 -15.25 9.47
N TYR A 310 3.38 -14.28 10.23
CA TYR A 310 3.61 -14.14 11.66
C TYR A 310 3.17 -15.38 12.43
N LYS A 311 1.96 -15.88 12.17
CA LYS A 311 1.43 -17.09 12.80
C LYS A 311 2.35 -18.29 12.54
N ARG A 312 2.74 -18.52 11.28
CA ARG A 312 3.61 -19.65 10.89
C ARG A 312 4.98 -19.58 11.54
N LEU A 313 5.61 -18.40 11.58
CA LEU A 313 6.88 -18.21 12.27
C LEU A 313 6.74 -18.38 13.78
N ARG A 314 5.63 -17.93 14.38
CA ARG A 314 5.40 -18.04 15.82
C ARG A 314 5.18 -19.48 16.25
N GLU A 315 4.41 -20.25 15.49
CA GLU A 315 4.20 -21.69 15.70
C GLU A 315 5.54 -22.44 15.60
N PHE A 316 6.33 -22.15 14.57
CA PHE A 316 7.67 -22.72 14.40
C PHE A 316 8.60 -22.40 15.58
N GLU A 317 8.66 -21.13 16.00
CA GLU A 317 9.44 -20.69 17.17
C GLU A 317 8.99 -21.39 18.46
N SER A 318 7.68 -21.59 18.65
CA SER A 318 7.11 -22.25 19.82
C SER A 318 7.54 -23.72 19.90
N GLN A 319 7.43 -24.45 18.79
CA GLN A 319 7.84 -25.87 18.71
C GLN A 319 9.32 -26.07 19.03
N ILE A 320 10.18 -25.14 18.59
CA ILE A 320 11.62 -25.18 18.90
C ILE A 320 11.86 -25.00 20.41
N ILE A 321 11.17 -24.04 21.03
CA ILE A 321 11.31 -23.74 22.46
C ILE A 321 10.77 -24.90 23.31
N GLU A 322 9.64 -25.49 22.93
CA GLU A 322 9.05 -26.62 23.64
C GLU A 322 9.97 -27.85 23.63
N LYS A 323 10.52 -28.21 22.46
CA LYS A 323 11.54 -29.27 22.37
C LYS A 323 12.76 -28.97 23.23
N LYS A 324 13.17 -27.70 23.34
CA LYS A 324 14.29 -27.31 24.20
C LYS A 324 13.99 -27.53 25.69
N LEU A 325 12.79 -27.22 26.16
CA LEU A 325 12.40 -27.41 27.56
C LEU A 325 12.26 -28.89 27.93
N ILE A 326 11.89 -29.75 26.97
CA ILE A 326 11.81 -31.20 27.18
C ILE A 326 13.23 -31.77 27.34
N ASP A 327 14.17 -31.41 26.46
CA ASP A 327 15.55 -31.89 26.54
C ASP A 327 16.29 -31.40 27.80
N GLU A 328 15.93 -30.24 28.37
CA GLU A 328 16.54 -29.72 29.61
C GLU A 328 15.96 -30.37 30.89
N LYS A 329 14.85 -31.10 30.78
CA LYS A 329 14.19 -31.79 31.91
C LYS A 329 14.52 -33.29 31.99
N ILE A 330 15.14 -33.86 30.95
CA ILE A 330 15.56 -35.26 30.85
C ILE A 330 17.05 -35.35 31.20
#